data_AF-A0A2H6NHN7-F1
#
_entry.id   AF-A0A2H6NHN7-F1
#
_cell.length_a   1.000
_cell.length_b   1.000
_cell.length_c   1.000
_cell.angle_alpha   90.00
_cell.angle_beta   90.00
_cell.angle_gamma   90.00
#
_symmetry.space_group_name_H-M   'P 1'
#
loop_
_entity.id
_entity.type
_entity.pdbx_description
1 polymer ?
#
loop_
_entity_poly.entity_id
_entity_poly.type
_entity_poly.pdbx_seq_one_letter_code
_entity_poly.pdbx_strand_id
1 'polypeptide(L)'
;AGDAICESKYRQHPDKFKFTSLMDAIPMVLAHQNTKQLSDINYKIEGEKVKHKYHLDPDVPAFIQAKVNAYNISDNFYKADWKRRLAEGYDMKADAIPIVAAKTSRHIASDVS
;
A
#
# COMPACT_ATOMS: atom_id res chain seq x y z
N ALA A 1 -47.25 -36.26 26.95
CA ALA A 1 -46.58 -37.58 26.90
C ALA A 1 -47.32 -38.66 26.07
N GLY A 2 -48.51 -38.40 25.48
CA GLY A 2 -49.29 -39.45 24.78
C GLY A 2 -49.12 -39.54 23.26
N ASP A 3 -48.48 -38.56 22.63
CA ASP A 3 -48.48 -38.44 21.16
C ASP A 3 -47.55 -39.42 20.44
N ALA A 4 -46.49 -39.87 21.13
CA ALA A 4 -45.51 -40.82 20.59
C ALA A 4 -46.02 -42.27 20.54
N ILE A 5 -47.15 -42.58 21.19
CA ILE A 5 -47.71 -43.94 21.32
C ILE A 5 -48.96 -44.12 20.44
N CYS A 6 -49.34 -43.10 19.65
CA CYS A 6 -50.54 -43.14 18.82
C CYS A 6 -50.29 -43.98 17.55
N GLU A 7 -50.90 -45.17 17.48
CA GLU A 7 -50.73 -46.12 16.36
C GLU A 7 -51.12 -45.53 14.99
N SER A 8 -52.09 -44.60 14.98
CA SER A 8 -52.51 -43.87 13.78
C SER A 8 -51.43 -42.91 13.25
N LYS A 9 -50.60 -42.33 14.13
CA LYS A 9 -49.46 -41.47 13.73
C LYS A 9 -48.26 -42.31 13.29
N TYR A 10 -48.12 -43.53 13.82
CA TYR A 10 -47.01 -44.43 13.53
C TYR A 10 -47.14 -45.14 12.16
N ARG A 11 -48.34 -45.58 11.78
CA ARG A 11 -48.59 -46.27 10.49
C ARG A 11 -48.98 -45.31 9.36
N GLN A 12 -48.23 -44.23 9.17
CA GLN A 12 -48.44 -43.34 8.03
C GLN A 12 -47.67 -43.83 6.82
N HIS A 13 -48.34 -43.91 5.66
CA HIS A 13 -47.70 -44.25 4.39
C HIS A 13 -46.56 -43.26 4.10
N PRO A 14 -45.37 -43.71 3.68
CA PRO A 14 -44.19 -42.87 3.52
C PRO A 14 -44.41 -41.65 2.62
N ASP A 15 -45.28 -41.76 1.62
CA ASP A 15 -45.68 -40.63 0.74
C ASP A 15 -46.35 -39.46 1.47
N LYS A 16 -46.84 -39.65 2.69
CA LYS A 16 -47.40 -38.56 3.52
C LYS A 16 -46.32 -37.68 4.15
N PHE A 17 -45.08 -38.15 4.23
CA PHE A 17 -43.96 -37.36 4.73
C PHE A 17 -43.30 -36.61 3.57
N LYS A 18 -43.42 -35.29 3.57
CA LYS A 18 -42.69 -34.46 2.61
C LYS A 18 -41.23 -34.36 3.04
N PHE A 19 -40.32 -34.81 2.19
CA PHE A 19 -38.90 -34.58 2.39
C PHE A 19 -38.59 -33.10 2.14
N THR A 20 -38.04 -32.41 3.14
CA THR A 20 -37.48 -31.07 2.98
C THR A 20 -36.00 -31.11 3.36
N SER A 21 -35.13 -30.92 2.38
CA SER A 21 -33.70 -30.75 2.65
C SER A 21 -33.51 -29.43 3.39
N LEU A 22 -32.98 -29.49 4.61
CA LEU A 22 -32.59 -28.29 5.34
C LEU A 22 -31.42 -27.63 4.61
N MET A 23 -31.43 -26.30 4.49
CA MET A 23 -30.33 -25.58 3.83
C MET A 23 -28.99 -25.76 4.55
N ASP A 24 -29.02 -26.01 5.86
CA ASP A 24 -27.84 -26.29 6.68
C ASP A 24 -27.37 -27.75 6.57
N ALA A 25 -28.08 -28.59 5.81
CA ALA A 25 -27.63 -29.95 5.56
C ALA A 25 -26.28 -29.93 4.85
N ILE A 26 -25.35 -30.77 5.29
CA ILE A 26 -24.00 -30.94 4.71
C ILE A 26 -24.01 -30.95 3.17
N PRO A 27 -24.87 -31.73 2.47
CA PRO A 27 -24.89 -31.74 1.01
C PRO A 27 -25.28 -30.38 0.39
N MET A 28 -26.16 -29.62 1.04
CA MET A 28 -26.57 -28.29 0.58
C MET A 28 -25.47 -27.25 0.76
N VAL A 29 -24.78 -27.28 1.90
CA VAL A 29 -23.62 -26.41 2.16
C VAL A 29 -22.49 -26.69 1.16
N LEU A 30 -22.21 -27.97 0.90
CA LEU A 30 -21.21 -28.38 -0.09
C LEU A 30 -21.59 -27.92 -1.50
N ALA A 31 -22.85 -28.12 -1.91
CA ALA A 31 -23.35 -27.67 -3.20
C ALA A 31 -23.16 -26.15 -3.35
N HIS A 32 -23.53 -25.37 -2.34
CA HIS A 32 -23.36 -23.91 -2.33
C HIS A 32 -21.90 -23.47 -2.46
N GLN A 33 -21.01 -24.11 -1.70
CA GLN A 33 -19.57 -23.84 -1.77
C GLN A 33 -19.01 -24.14 -3.17
N ASN A 34 -19.38 -25.29 -3.74
CA ASN A 34 -18.93 -25.72 -5.06
C ASN A 34 -19.45 -24.78 -6.16
N THR A 35 -20.71 -24.34 -6.09
CA THR A 35 -21.26 -23.35 -7.04
C THR A 35 -20.48 -22.04 -7.00
N LYS A 36 -20.07 -21.57 -5.82
CA LYS A 36 -19.24 -20.35 -5.70
C LYS A 36 -17.85 -20.53 -6.30
N GLN A 37 -17.23 -21.69 -6.11
CA GLN A 37 -15.91 -22.01 -6.62
C GLN A 37 -15.89 -22.18 -8.15
N LEU A 38 -16.93 -22.79 -8.72
CA LEU A 38 -17.10 -22.97 -10.16
C LEU A 38 -17.60 -21.72 -10.90
N SER A 39 -17.87 -20.63 -10.17
CA SER A 39 -18.37 -19.41 -10.78
C SER A 39 -17.28 -18.69 -11.57
N ASP A 40 -17.38 -18.74 -12.89
CA ASP A 40 -16.51 -17.99 -13.82
C ASP A 40 -16.51 -16.48 -13.55
N ILE A 41 -17.65 -15.94 -13.09
CA ILE A 41 -17.80 -14.52 -12.74
C ILE A 41 -16.90 -14.19 -11.55
N ASN A 42 -16.99 -14.98 -10.47
CA ASN A 42 -16.13 -14.79 -9.30
C ASN A 42 -14.65 -14.97 -9.66
N TYR A 43 -14.33 -15.97 -10.48
CA TYR A 43 -12.97 -16.20 -10.96
C TYR A 43 -12.41 -14.98 -11.70
N LYS A 44 -13.19 -14.37 -12.61
CA LYS A 44 -12.79 -13.17 -13.35
C LYS A 44 -12.61 -11.96 -12.43
N ILE A 45 -13.57 -11.72 -11.53
CA ILE A 45 -13.53 -10.58 -10.60
C ILE A 45 -12.31 -10.68 -9.68
N GLU A 46 -12.08 -11.84 -9.05
CA GLU A 46 -10.92 -12.03 -8.17
C GLU A 46 -9.61 -12.00 -8.96
N GLY A 47 -9.61 -12.54 -10.19
CA GLY A 47 -8.47 -12.44 -11.10
C GLY A 47 -8.10 -10.99 -11.45
N GLU A 48 -9.08 -10.13 -11.73
CA GLU A 48 -8.86 -8.70 -11.96
C GLU A 48 -8.30 -7.99 -10.72
N LYS A 49 -8.82 -8.29 -9.53
CA LYS A 49 -8.30 -7.74 -8.27
C LYS A 49 -6.82 -8.07 -8.05
N VAL A 50 -6.41 -9.29 -8.37
CA VAL A 50 -5.00 -9.72 -8.22
C VAL A 50 -4.10 -9.08 -9.28
N LYS A 51 -4.56 -8.97 -10.54
CA LYS A 51 -3.79 -8.35 -11.64
C LYS A 51 -3.37 -6.92 -11.35
N HIS A 52 -4.19 -6.17 -10.61
CA HIS A 52 -3.92 -4.77 -10.27
C HIS A 52 -3.27 -4.58 -8.89
N LYS A 53 -2.94 -5.67 -8.19
CA LYS A 53 -2.24 -5.62 -6.90
C LYS A 53 -0.73 -5.74 -7.14
N TYR A 54 -0.08 -4.60 -7.35
CA TYR A 54 1.37 -4.53 -7.51
C TYR A 54 2.03 -4.40 -6.14
N HIS A 55 2.78 -5.42 -5.72
CA HIS A 55 3.73 -5.31 -4.61
C HIS A 55 5.11 -5.10 -5.22
N LEU A 56 5.60 -3.85 -5.24
CA LEU A 56 7.01 -3.60 -5.49
C LEU A 56 7.72 -3.57 -4.14
N ASP A 57 8.76 -4.39 -4.01
CA ASP A 57 9.60 -4.32 -2.82
C ASP A 57 10.29 -2.95 -2.78
N PRO A 58 10.24 -2.24 -1.64
CA PRO A 58 10.82 -0.90 -1.53
C PRO A 58 12.35 -0.91 -1.69
N ASP A 59 12.98 -2.09 -1.63
CA ASP A 59 14.43 -2.33 -1.70
C ASP A 59 14.89 -2.78 -3.10
N VAL A 60 14.08 -2.61 -4.15
CA VAL A 60 14.51 -2.87 -5.53
C VAL A 60 15.63 -1.89 -5.89
N PRO A 61 16.84 -2.34 -6.30
CA PRO A 61 17.99 -1.47 -6.55
C PRO A 61 17.72 -0.34 -7.55
N ALA A 62 16.91 -0.60 -8.58
CA ALA A 62 16.51 0.40 -9.57
C ALA A 62 15.68 1.54 -8.95
N PHE A 63 14.82 1.24 -7.96
CA PHE A 63 14.01 2.25 -7.29
C PHE A 63 14.84 3.10 -6.33
N ILE A 64 15.80 2.47 -5.64
CA ILE A 64 16.78 3.19 -4.81
C ILE A 64 17.60 4.12 -5.68
N GLN A 65 18.11 3.63 -6.81
CA GLN A 65 18.86 4.45 -7.77
C GLN A 65 18.02 5.62 -8.30
N ALA A 66 16.76 5.38 -8.65
CA ALA A 66 15.85 6.43 -9.11
C ALA A 66 15.63 7.52 -8.05
N LYS A 67 15.46 7.14 -6.77
CA LYS A 67 15.36 8.10 -5.65
C LYS A 67 16.61 8.95 -5.50
N VAL A 68 17.79 8.33 -5.52
CA VAL A 68 19.07 9.03 -5.41
C VAL A 68 19.27 9.98 -6.60
N ASN A 69 18.96 9.53 -7.82
CA ASN A 69 19.06 10.37 -9.02
C ASN A 69 18.11 11.56 -8.96
N ALA A 70 16.86 11.35 -8.52
CA ALA A 70 15.88 12.42 -8.36
C ALA A 70 16.35 13.48 -7.34
N TYR A 71 16.96 13.05 -6.23
CA TYR A 71 17.56 13.96 -5.26
C TYR A 71 18.72 14.76 -5.87
N ASN A 72 19.66 14.08 -6.54
CA ASN A 72 20.85 14.71 -7.12
C ASN A 72 20.54 15.72 -8.23
N ILE A 73 19.48 15.47 -9.02
CA ILE A 73 19.07 16.34 -10.14
C ILE A 73 18.16 17.48 -9.66
N SER A 74 17.58 17.39 -8.47
CA SER A 74 16.62 18.37 -7.99
C SER A 74 17.28 19.72 -7.69
N ASP A 75 16.90 20.72 -8.46
CA ASP A 75 17.32 22.12 -8.25
C ASP A 75 16.90 22.66 -6.87
N ASN A 76 15.78 22.20 -6.32
CA ASN A 76 15.33 22.62 -4.99
C ASN A 76 16.29 22.12 -3.89
N PHE A 77 16.64 20.84 -3.91
CA PHE A 77 17.59 20.28 -2.95
C PHE A 77 18.98 20.89 -3.12
N TYR A 78 19.42 21.10 -4.38
CA TYR A 78 20.66 21.80 -4.67
C TYR A 78 20.69 23.22 -4.06
N LYS A 79 19.65 24.03 -4.29
CA LYS A 79 19.57 25.40 -3.75
C LYS A 79 19.49 25.43 -2.22
N ALA A 80 18.77 24.49 -1.63
CA ALA A 80 18.69 24.36 -0.18
C ALA A 80 20.06 24.02 0.42
N ASP A 81 20.77 23.05 -0.17
CA ASP A 81 22.10 22.66 0.28
C ASP A 81 23.13 23.78 0.08
N TRP A 82 23.08 24.47 -1.06
CA TRP A 82 23.89 25.68 -1.30
C TRP A 82 23.71 26.73 -0.21
N LYS A 83 22.45 27.05 0.15
CA LYS A 83 22.15 28.02 1.21
C LYS A 83 22.65 27.54 2.57
N ARG A 84 22.51 26.24 2.86
CA ARG A 84 23.03 25.62 4.08
C ARG A 84 24.54 25.75 4.18
N ARG A 85 25.27 25.40 3.11
CA ARG A 85 26.73 25.53 3.04
C ARG A 85 27.19 26.98 3.14
N LEU A 86 26.43 27.92 2.61
CA LEU A 86 26.71 29.36 2.79
C LEU A 86 26.51 29.80 4.24
N ALA A 87 25.50 29.26 4.94
CA ALA A 87 25.17 29.60 6.33
C ALA A 87 26.12 28.95 7.35
N GLU A 88 26.67 27.76 7.06
CA GLU A 88 27.71 27.10 7.88
C GLU A 88 29.01 27.93 7.96
N GLY A 89 29.17 28.93 7.08
CA GLY A 89 30.32 29.81 7.05
C GLY A 89 31.52 29.18 6.36
N TYR A 90 32.61 29.94 6.25
CA TYR A 90 33.89 29.47 5.72
C TYR A 90 34.93 29.52 6.84
N ASP A 91 35.66 28.43 7.06
CA ASP A 91 36.87 28.45 7.91
C ASP A 91 38.01 29.14 7.14
N MET A 92 37.99 30.47 7.21
CA MET A 92 39.00 31.33 6.60
C MET A 92 40.20 31.39 7.55
N LYS A 93 41.29 30.72 7.18
CA LYS A 93 42.55 30.82 7.94
C LYS A 93 43.02 32.28 8.04
N ALA A 94 43.61 32.63 9.19
CA ALA A 94 44.02 34.00 9.50
C ALA A 94 45.09 34.56 8.53
N ASP A 95 45.78 33.71 7.78
CA ASP A 95 46.76 34.08 6.74
C ASP A 95 46.10 34.45 5.39
N ALA A 96 44.80 34.24 5.22
CA ALA A 96 44.03 34.63 4.02
C ALA A 96 43.72 36.15 3.95
N ILE A 97 44.61 36.98 4.50
CA ILE A 97 44.49 38.46 4.59
C ILE A 97 44.04 39.11 3.27
N PRO A 98 44.56 38.71 2.09
CA PRO A 98 44.13 39.32 0.82
C PRO A 98 42.64 39.12 0.51
N ILE A 99 42.08 37.96 0.87
CA ILE A 99 40.68 37.61 0.61
C ILE A 99 39.76 38.34 1.60
N VAL A 100 40.18 38.45 2.86
CA VAL A 100 39.46 39.22 3.88
C VAL A 100 39.42 40.70 3.48
N ALA A 101 40.56 41.27 3.08
CA ALA A 101 40.66 42.66 2.63
C ALA A 101 39.76 42.94 1.41
N ALA A 102 39.83 42.08 0.38
CA ALA A 102 39.00 42.23 -0.81
C ALA A 102 37.49 42.16 -0.49
N LYS A 103 37.08 41.29 0.46
CA LYS A 103 35.69 41.18 0.89
C LYS A 103 35.23 42.43 1.65
N THR A 104 36.06 42.97 2.55
CA THR A 104 35.75 44.21 3.25
C THR A 104 35.64 45.40 2.31
N SER A 105 36.55 45.55 1.34
CA SER A 105 36.47 46.63 0.35
C SER A 105 35.20 46.56 -0.49
N ARG A 106 34.77 45.35 -0.88
CA ARG A 106 33.50 45.16 -1.61
C ARG A 106 32.28 45.56 -0.77
N HIS A 107 32.26 45.24 0.53
CA HIS A 107 31.16 45.64 1.42
C HIS A 107 31.09 47.15 1.57
N ILE A 108 32.24 47.81 1.78
CA ILE A 108 32.32 49.28 1.86
C ILE A 108 31.81 49.92 0.56
N ALA A 109 32.21 49.40 -0.60
CA ALA A 109 31.75 49.93 -1.89
C ALA A 109 30.23 49.77 -2.12
N SER A 110 29.62 48.71 -1.56
CA SER A 110 28.18 48.45 -1.71
C SER A 110 27.29 49.28 -0.78
N ASP A 111 27.81 49.75 0.36
CA ASP A 111 27.08 50.63 1.28
C ASP A 111 27.11 52.11 0.85
N VAL A 112 28.02 52.47 -0.05
CA VAL A 112 28.22 53.86 -0.55
C VAL A 112 27.41 54.13 -1.83
N SER A 113 26.76 53.12 -2.41
CA SER A 113 25.98 53.20 -3.66
C SER A 113 24.48 53.19 -3.43
#